data_AF-A0A957E8L8-F1
#
_entry.id   AF-A0A957E8L8-F1
#
_cell.length_a   1.000
_cell.length_b   1.000
_cell.length_c   1.000
_cell.angle_alpha   90.00
_cell.angle_beta   90.00
_cell.angle_gamma   90.00
#
_symmetry.space_group_name_H-M   'P 1'
#
loop_
_entity.id
_entity.type
_entity.pdbx_description
1 polymer ?
#
loop_
_entity_poly.entity_id
_entity_poly.type
_entity_poly.pdbx_seq_one_letter_code
_entity_poly.pdbx_strand_id
1 'polypeptide(L)'
;MTNSSSNSKPRSAHSVTKQELRASMILPVVITLLIWGVGLLLYLVTPGEFNTAVALFISLALLIFLLYWTRHAEKRLRITAVVIAIPALIGISLGLIRGSVSDTLLGVGLTFLLLFLYRAFNTPISYRVAFRRFRAGDMTTALELVDKAIEARPDFWESYQLRALIFLTELDFSRAERSAKEAIARKPNAHPVYNTLGQVYLAEARFDKAQTSFNQALERDPGNAFYRYHLGLCQFRQENFREAAATFMEAISGSLRFLEYELQAHYYLWRCLVMLGEMEQAQTVHEKMQAFAEGVPLIQKQLADQPDYPHLPYLQADAADLSQQFAQ
;
A
#
# COMPACT_ATOMS: atom_id res chain seq x y z
N MET A 1 29.12 -34.40 34.67
CA MET A 1 29.60 -35.04 33.44
C MET A 1 28.41 -35.80 32.87
N THR A 2 27.79 -35.55 31.71
CA THR A 2 28.11 -34.75 30.51
C THR A 2 26.82 -34.54 29.70
N ASN A 3 26.59 -33.30 29.23
CA ASN A 3 25.95 -32.87 27.98
C ASN A 3 25.18 -33.89 27.11
N SER A 4 23.93 -33.54 26.76
CA SER A 4 23.59 -33.34 25.34
C SER A 4 22.42 -32.37 25.18
N SER A 5 22.73 -31.17 24.72
CA SER A 5 21.80 -30.13 24.27
C SER A 5 21.14 -30.52 22.94
N SER A 6 19.82 -30.65 22.91
CA SER A 6 19.05 -30.62 21.65
C SER A 6 18.59 -29.18 21.41
N ASN A 7 19.41 -28.46 20.68
CA ASN A 7 19.20 -27.07 20.29
C ASN A 7 18.23 -27.03 19.10
N SER A 8 16.90 -27.07 19.35
CA SER A 8 15.91 -26.78 18.31
C SER A 8 15.72 -25.27 18.20
N LYS A 9 16.59 -24.64 17.39
CA LYS A 9 16.45 -23.23 16.97
C LYS A 9 15.02 -22.95 16.47
N PRO A 10 14.38 -21.83 16.85
CA PRO A 10 13.14 -21.41 16.24
C PRO A 10 13.39 -21.13 14.75
N ARG A 11 12.59 -21.75 13.88
CA ARG A 11 12.60 -21.47 12.43
C ARG A 11 12.26 -19.99 12.24
N SER A 12 13.24 -19.22 11.77
CA SER A 12 13.11 -17.85 11.29
C SER A 12 12.09 -17.80 10.14
N ALA A 13 10.83 -17.50 10.45
CA ALA A 13 9.79 -17.29 9.46
C ALA A 13 9.65 -15.78 9.20
N HIS A 14 10.45 -15.28 8.25
CA HIS A 14 10.13 -14.18 7.33
C HIS A 14 11.29 -14.08 6.32
N SER A 15 11.54 -15.16 5.57
CA SER A 15 12.18 -14.99 4.27
C SER A 15 11.09 -14.46 3.35
N VAL A 16 11.17 -13.19 2.94
CA VAL A 16 10.49 -12.70 1.73
C VAL A 16 10.61 -13.82 0.70
N THR A 17 9.49 -14.40 0.28
CA THR A 17 9.56 -15.65 -0.49
C THR A 17 10.42 -15.34 -1.71
N LYS A 18 11.39 -16.20 -2.04
CA LYS A 18 12.26 -15.98 -3.21
C LYS A 18 11.46 -15.63 -4.46
N GLN A 19 10.19 -16.05 -4.52
CA GLN A 19 9.22 -15.74 -5.54
C GLN A 19 8.74 -14.27 -5.55
N GLU A 20 8.47 -13.65 -4.40
CA GLU A 20 8.08 -12.23 -4.27
C GLU A 20 9.25 -11.27 -4.50
N LEU A 21 10.45 -11.60 -3.97
CA LEU A 21 11.69 -10.85 -4.20
C LEU A 21 12.15 -10.93 -5.65
N ARG A 22 11.97 -12.10 -6.30
CA ARG A 22 12.17 -12.24 -7.74
C ARG A 22 11.17 -11.38 -8.51
N ALA A 23 9.91 -11.34 -8.09
CA ALA A 23 8.84 -10.61 -8.80
C ALA A 23 8.90 -9.09 -8.67
N SER A 24 9.45 -8.52 -7.59
CA SER A 24 9.30 -7.07 -7.32
C SER A 24 10.37 -6.18 -7.97
N MET A 25 11.63 -6.62 -8.08
CA MET A 25 12.69 -5.83 -8.76
C MET A 25 13.79 -6.65 -9.44
N ILE A 26 14.09 -7.87 -8.97
CA ILE A 26 15.25 -8.63 -9.45
C ILE A 26 15.01 -9.20 -10.85
N LEU A 27 13.84 -9.79 -11.11
CA LEU A 27 13.56 -10.43 -12.39
C LEU A 27 13.59 -9.45 -13.58
N PRO A 28 13.01 -8.22 -13.49
CA PRO A 28 13.18 -7.18 -14.51
C PRO A 28 14.63 -6.86 -14.85
N VAL A 29 15.45 -6.68 -13.82
CA VAL A 29 16.86 -6.31 -13.98
C VAL A 29 17.62 -7.45 -14.65
N VAL A 30 17.40 -8.70 -14.21
CA VAL A 30 18.02 -9.88 -14.82
C VAL A 30 17.62 -10.03 -16.28
N ILE A 31 16.33 -9.90 -16.62
CA ILE A 31 15.86 -9.99 -18.01
C ILE A 31 16.47 -8.87 -18.85
N THR A 32 16.52 -7.65 -18.33
CA THR A 32 17.13 -6.52 -19.05
C THR A 32 18.61 -6.77 -19.32
N LEU A 33 19.37 -7.22 -18.31
CA LEU A 33 20.79 -7.57 -18.46
C LEU A 33 21.01 -8.71 -19.47
N LEU A 34 20.12 -9.71 -19.50
CA LEU A 34 20.17 -10.78 -20.51
C LEU A 34 19.94 -10.25 -21.92
N ILE A 35 18.98 -9.35 -22.12
CA ILE A 35 18.72 -8.72 -23.43
C ILE A 35 19.97 -7.98 -23.92
N TRP A 36 20.59 -7.17 -23.06
CA TRP A 36 21.81 -6.43 -23.39
C TRP A 36 23.03 -7.34 -23.57
N GLY A 37 23.18 -8.38 -22.75
CA GLY A 37 24.28 -9.35 -22.87
C GLY A 37 24.22 -10.16 -24.16
N VAL A 38 23.02 -10.63 -24.55
CA VAL A 38 22.81 -11.27 -25.85
C VAL A 38 23.06 -10.28 -26.97
N GLY A 39 22.54 -9.05 -26.89
CA GLY A 39 22.79 -8.00 -27.87
C GLY A 39 24.29 -7.68 -28.05
N LEU A 40 25.07 -7.68 -26.98
CA LEU A 40 26.52 -7.48 -27.02
C LEU A 40 27.26 -8.65 -27.67
N LEU A 41 26.94 -9.90 -27.30
CA LEU A 41 27.51 -11.09 -27.94
C LEU A 41 27.24 -11.11 -29.44
N LEU A 42 25.99 -10.81 -29.79
CA LEU A 42 25.51 -10.63 -31.14
C LEU A 42 26.36 -9.60 -31.90
N TYR A 43 26.57 -8.41 -31.33
CA TYR A 43 27.42 -7.37 -31.90
C TYR A 43 28.89 -7.83 -32.12
N LEU A 44 29.48 -8.55 -31.16
CA LEU A 44 30.88 -8.99 -31.23
C LEU A 44 31.13 -10.06 -32.30
N VAL A 45 30.14 -10.88 -32.65
CA VAL A 45 30.30 -12.05 -33.54
C VAL A 45 30.10 -11.70 -35.02
N THR A 46 29.48 -10.56 -35.35
CA THR A 46 29.09 -10.22 -36.74
C THR A 46 29.37 -8.74 -37.07
N PRO A 47 30.60 -8.42 -37.52
CA PRO A 47 30.98 -7.04 -37.81
C PRO A 47 30.37 -6.52 -39.13
N GLY A 48 29.86 -5.29 -39.13
CA GLY A 48 29.57 -4.49 -40.34
C GLY A 48 28.10 -4.38 -40.77
N GLU A 49 27.33 -5.48 -40.81
CA GLU A 49 25.91 -5.46 -41.22
C GLU A 49 24.93 -5.67 -40.06
N PHE A 50 25.44 -6.09 -38.90
CA PHE A 50 24.60 -6.56 -37.80
C PHE A 50 24.05 -5.45 -36.90
N ASN A 51 24.44 -4.19 -37.08
CA ASN A 51 23.94 -3.08 -36.26
C ASN A 51 22.40 -2.94 -36.34
N THR A 52 21.80 -3.21 -37.50
CA THR A 52 20.34 -3.21 -37.70
C THR A 52 19.67 -4.42 -37.04
N ALA A 53 20.26 -5.60 -37.18
CA ALA A 53 19.73 -6.83 -36.59
C ALA A 53 19.82 -6.80 -35.04
N VAL A 54 20.92 -6.33 -34.47
CA VAL A 54 21.08 -6.12 -33.01
C VAL A 54 20.09 -5.10 -32.50
N ALA A 55 19.95 -3.96 -33.20
CA ALA A 55 18.99 -2.91 -32.86
C ALA A 55 17.54 -3.43 -32.84
N LEU A 56 17.15 -4.18 -33.88
CA LEU A 56 15.83 -4.79 -33.98
C LEU A 56 15.61 -5.83 -32.88
N PHE A 57 16.61 -6.66 -32.59
CA PHE A 57 16.55 -7.67 -31.53
C PHE A 57 16.34 -7.02 -30.16
N ILE A 58 17.19 -6.05 -29.78
CA ILE A 58 17.11 -5.38 -28.49
C ILE A 58 15.74 -4.68 -28.34
N SER A 59 15.30 -3.96 -29.37
CA SER A 59 14.03 -3.23 -29.32
C SER A 59 12.81 -4.16 -29.28
N LEU A 60 12.81 -5.25 -30.06
CA LEU A 60 11.75 -6.25 -30.01
C LEU A 60 11.73 -6.97 -28.65
N ALA A 61 12.89 -7.31 -28.10
CA ALA A 61 12.99 -7.96 -26.80
C ALA A 61 12.52 -7.04 -25.67
N LEU A 62 12.88 -5.75 -25.69
CA LEU A 62 12.38 -4.76 -24.73
C LEU A 62 10.86 -4.55 -24.85
N LEU A 63 10.31 -4.55 -26.07
CA LEU A 63 8.86 -4.46 -26.30
C LEU A 63 8.13 -5.70 -25.76
N ILE A 64 8.61 -6.90 -26.06
CA ILE A 64 8.04 -8.16 -25.55
C ILE A 64 8.10 -8.18 -24.02
N PHE A 65 9.23 -7.78 -23.44
CA PHE A 65 9.39 -7.69 -22.00
C PHE A 65 8.39 -6.69 -21.39
N LEU A 66 8.23 -5.51 -21.98
CA LEU A 66 7.25 -4.51 -21.52
C LEU A 66 5.81 -5.04 -21.59
N LEU A 67 5.44 -5.73 -22.67
CA LEU A 67 4.13 -6.35 -22.84
C LEU A 67 3.87 -7.47 -21.83
N TYR A 68 4.90 -8.26 -21.51
CA TYR A 68 4.84 -9.28 -20.46
C TYR A 68 4.70 -8.65 -19.06
N TRP A 69 5.50 -7.62 -18.77
CA TRP A 69 5.51 -6.94 -17.48
C TRP A 69 4.16 -6.27 -17.17
N THR A 70 3.57 -5.66 -18.19
CA THR A 70 2.27 -4.95 -18.08
C THR A 70 1.06 -5.85 -18.32
N ARG A 71 1.23 -7.19 -18.43
CA ARG A 71 0.14 -8.11 -18.80
C ARG A 71 -1.01 -8.15 -17.80
N HIS A 72 -0.72 -7.89 -16.53
CA HIS A 72 -1.70 -7.86 -15.44
C HIS A 72 -2.25 -6.45 -15.17
N ALA A 73 -1.72 -5.43 -15.87
CA ALA A 73 -2.23 -4.07 -15.78
C ALA A 73 -3.53 -3.92 -16.58
N GLU A 74 -4.35 -2.94 -16.21
CA GLU A 74 -5.56 -2.60 -16.98
C GLU A 74 -5.21 -2.28 -18.44
N LYS A 75 -6.11 -2.64 -19.36
CA LYS A 75 -5.89 -2.50 -20.82
C LYS A 75 -5.42 -1.10 -21.22
N ARG A 76 -6.00 -0.05 -20.61
CA ARG A 76 -5.62 1.35 -20.85
C ARG A 76 -4.19 1.64 -20.43
N LEU A 77 -3.80 1.24 -19.22
CA LEU A 77 -2.45 1.40 -18.68
C LEU A 77 -1.42 0.65 -19.53
N ARG A 78 -1.75 -0.57 -19.97
CA ARG A 78 -0.90 -1.36 -20.86
C ARG A 78 -0.65 -0.66 -22.20
N ILE A 79 -1.69 -0.14 -22.85
CA ILE A 79 -1.56 0.60 -24.10
C ILE A 79 -0.71 1.86 -23.90
N THR A 80 -1.01 2.63 -22.85
CA THR A 80 -0.26 3.86 -22.55
C THR A 80 1.21 3.59 -22.29
N ALA A 81 1.55 2.54 -21.54
CA ALA A 81 2.94 2.16 -21.28
C ALA A 81 3.71 1.85 -22.56
N VAL A 82 3.09 1.13 -23.50
CA VAL A 82 3.67 0.85 -24.82
C VAL A 82 3.89 2.14 -25.60
N VAL A 83 2.88 3.01 -25.68
CA VAL A 83 2.96 4.29 -26.41
C VAL A 83 4.08 5.17 -25.87
N ILE A 84 4.19 5.27 -24.55
CA ILE A 84 5.24 6.07 -23.89
C ILE A 84 6.64 5.51 -24.17
N ALA A 85 6.80 4.19 -24.33
CA ALA A 85 8.10 3.56 -24.56
C ALA A 85 8.59 3.61 -26.01
N ILE A 86 7.72 3.92 -26.98
CA ILE A 86 8.06 3.96 -28.42
C ILE A 86 9.29 4.83 -28.72
N PRO A 87 9.41 6.07 -28.20
CA PRO A 87 10.56 6.92 -28.49
C PRO A 87 11.90 6.30 -28.03
N ALA A 88 11.93 5.64 -26.87
CA ALA A 88 13.13 4.95 -26.40
C ALA A 88 13.49 3.80 -27.33
N LEU A 89 12.51 2.98 -27.75
CA LEU A 89 12.76 1.87 -28.69
C LEU A 89 13.30 2.37 -30.03
N ILE A 90 12.73 3.45 -30.57
CA ILE A 90 13.20 4.07 -31.82
C ILE A 90 14.60 4.67 -31.63
N GLY A 91 14.83 5.42 -30.55
CA GLY A 91 16.11 6.07 -30.28
C GLY A 91 17.25 5.08 -30.07
N ILE A 92 17.02 4.01 -29.29
CA ILE A 92 17.98 2.92 -29.11
C ILE A 92 18.27 2.25 -30.45
N SER A 93 17.23 1.99 -31.26
CA SER A 93 17.42 1.38 -32.57
C SER A 93 18.27 2.25 -33.51
N LEU A 94 17.92 3.53 -33.64
CA LEU A 94 18.63 4.47 -34.51
C LEU A 94 20.06 4.72 -34.03
N GLY A 95 20.26 4.85 -32.72
CA GLY A 95 21.57 5.06 -32.14
C GLY A 95 22.52 3.88 -32.37
N LEU A 96 22.01 2.65 -32.28
CA LEU A 96 22.79 1.44 -32.61
C LEU A 96 23.09 1.34 -34.11
N ILE A 97 22.12 1.64 -34.98
CA ILE A 97 22.28 1.58 -36.44
C ILE A 97 23.31 2.62 -36.94
N ARG A 98 23.21 3.85 -36.43
CA ARG A 98 24.02 4.98 -36.88
C ARG A 98 25.29 5.19 -36.05
N GLY A 99 25.51 4.38 -34.99
CA GLY A 99 26.60 4.59 -34.03
C GLY A 99 26.50 5.92 -33.27
N SER A 100 25.28 6.45 -33.10
CA SER A 100 25.03 7.79 -32.56
C SER A 100 24.47 7.72 -31.14
N VAL A 101 25.27 8.16 -30.17
CA VAL A 101 24.81 8.28 -28.77
C VAL A 101 23.70 9.33 -28.65
N SER A 102 23.69 10.37 -29.49
CA SER A 102 22.66 11.42 -29.43
C SER A 102 21.27 10.89 -29.76
N ASP A 103 21.15 9.96 -30.70
CA ASP A 103 19.86 9.38 -31.11
C ASP A 103 19.25 8.54 -29.97
N THR A 104 20.10 7.78 -29.26
CA THR A 104 19.71 7.02 -28.06
C THR A 104 19.28 7.96 -26.93
N LEU A 105 20.08 8.99 -26.63
CA LEU A 105 19.76 9.96 -25.57
C LEU A 105 18.47 10.73 -25.85
N LEU A 106 18.22 11.10 -27.11
CA LEU A 106 17.00 11.79 -27.51
C LEU A 106 15.76 10.91 -27.30
N GLY A 107 15.79 9.65 -27.74
CA GLY A 107 14.65 8.74 -27.59
C GLY A 107 14.35 8.41 -26.12
N VAL A 108 15.40 8.17 -25.32
CA VAL A 108 15.27 7.94 -23.87
C VAL A 108 14.77 9.20 -23.17
N GLY A 109 15.34 10.37 -23.49
CA GLY A 109 14.92 11.66 -22.93
C GLY A 109 13.46 11.99 -23.25
N LEU A 110 13.01 11.75 -24.48
CA LEU A 110 11.61 11.94 -24.88
C LEU A 110 10.67 10.98 -24.14
N THR A 111 11.10 9.74 -23.90
CA THR A 111 10.35 8.77 -23.08
C THR A 111 10.22 9.25 -21.64
N PHE A 112 11.30 9.75 -21.03
CA PHE A 112 11.24 10.34 -19.70
C PHE A 112 10.34 11.57 -19.64
N LEU A 113 10.36 12.43 -20.66
CA LEU A 113 9.46 13.56 -20.77
C LEU A 113 7.99 13.10 -20.87
N LEU A 114 7.69 12.12 -21.71
CA LEU A 114 6.32 11.57 -21.82
C LEU A 114 5.86 10.91 -20.52
N LEU A 115 6.73 10.19 -19.81
CA LEU A 115 6.44 9.66 -18.46
C LEU A 115 6.14 10.78 -17.48
N PHE A 116 6.94 11.85 -17.50
CA PHE A 116 6.74 13.01 -16.64
C PHE A 116 5.40 13.69 -16.95
N LEU A 117 5.10 13.96 -18.22
CA LEU A 117 3.83 14.57 -18.64
C LEU A 117 2.66 13.65 -18.30
N TYR A 118 2.75 12.35 -18.58
CA TYR A 118 1.72 11.39 -18.20
C TYR A 118 1.46 11.45 -16.70
N ARG A 119 2.50 11.43 -15.86
CA ARG A 119 2.33 11.52 -14.41
C ARG A 119 1.78 12.88 -13.96
N ALA A 120 2.23 13.97 -14.57
CA ALA A 120 1.80 15.33 -14.27
C ALA A 120 0.32 15.55 -14.60
N PHE A 121 -0.17 14.98 -15.70
CA PHE A 121 -1.57 15.11 -16.14
C PHE A 121 -2.48 13.99 -15.60
N ASN A 122 -1.94 12.81 -15.25
CA ASN A 122 -2.71 11.68 -14.76
C ASN A 122 -3.03 11.71 -13.26
N THR A 123 -2.56 12.69 -12.49
CA THR A 123 -3.14 13.04 -11.17
C THR A 123 -3.69 14.47 -11.18
N PRO A 124 -4.96 14.73 -10.83
CA PRO A 124 -5.47 16.10 -10.84
C PRO A 124 -4.64 16.97 -9.89
N ILE A 125 -4.21 18.16 -10.33
CA ILE A 125 -3.42 19.05 -9.46
C ILE A 125 -4.21 19.39 -8.21
N SER A 126 -5.52 19.65 -8.38
CA SER A 126 -6.48 19.85 -7.30
C SER A 126 -6.48 18.70 -6.29
N TYR A 127 -6.42 17.44 -6.72
CA TYR A 127 -6.29 16.29 -5.80
C TYR A 127 -4.98 16.33 -4.99
N ARG A 128 -3.86 16.65 -5.63
CA ARG A 128 -2.55 16.70 -4.92
C ARG A 128 -2.54 17.78 -3.84
N VAL A 129 -3.16 18.92 -4.12
CA VAL A 129 -3.30 20.00 -3.15
C VAL A 129 -4.33 19.62 -2.08
N ALA A 130 -5.46 19.03 -2.47
CA ALA A 130 -6.48 18.52 -1.55
C ALA A 130 -5.88 17.55 -0.53
N PHE A 131 -5.09 16.57 -0.99
CA PHE A 131 -4.43 15.59 -0.12
C PHE A 131 -3.46 16.25 0.87
N ARG A 132 -2.72 17.29 0.42
CA ARG A 132 -1.84 18.04 1.33
C ARG A 132 -2.63 18.83 2.38
N ARG A 133 -3.76 19.44 1.99
CA ARG A 133 -4.65 20.18 2.89
C ARG A 133 -5.31 19.26 3.91
N PHE A 134 -5.81 18.10 3.46
CA PHE A 134 -6.33 17.04 4.31
C PHE A 134 -5.31 16.62 5.37
N ARG A 135 -4.06 16.34 4.96
CA ARG A 135 -2.98 16.01 5.90
C ARG A 135 -2.59 17.13 6.85
N ALA A 136 -2.90 18.38 6.51
CA ALA A 136 -2.68 19.54 7.36
C ALA A 136 -3.86 19.82 8.31
N GLY A 137 -4.95 19.05 8.24
CA GLY A 137 -6.17 19.25 9.05
C GLY A 137 -7.18 20.23 8.43
N ASP A 138 -6.88 20.81 7.27
CA ASP A 138 -7.72 21.80 6.59
C ASP A 138 -8.79 21.09 5.75
N MET A 139 -9.81 20.55 6.43
CA MET A 139 -10.87 19.72 5.82
C MET A 139 -11.74 20.49 4.84
N THR A 140 -12.06 21.75 5.15
CA THR A 140 -12.90 22.62 4.30
C THR A 140 -12.23 22.87 2.94
N THR A 141 -10.98 23.33 2.93
CA THR A 141 -10.23 23.54 1.69
C THR A 141 -9.95 22.22 0.98
N ALA A 142 -9.69 21.15 1.72
CA ALA A 142 -9.49 19.83 1.14
C ALA A 142 -10.74 19.34 0.38
N LEU A 143 -11.94 19.56 0.94
CA LEU A 143 -13.20 19.18 0.33
C LEU A 143 -13.47 19.97 -0.95
N GLU A 144 -13.32 21.30 -0.92
CA GLU A 144 -13.48 22.12 -2.12
C GLU A 144 -12.53 21.70 -3.26
N LEU A 145 -11.27 21.40 -2.91
CA LEU A 145 -10.27 20.98 -3.89
C LEU A 145 -10.51 19.56 -4.39
N VAL A 146 -11.02 18.64 -3.55
CA VAL A 146 -11.32 17.28 -4.00
C VAL A 146 -12.53 17.27 -4.93
N ASP A 147 -13.54 18.11 -4.69
CA ASP A 147 -14.68 18.24 -5.61
C ASP A 147 -14.25 18.82 -6.97
N LYS A 148 -13.40 19.86 -6.97
CA LYS A 148 -12.76 20.34 -8.22
C LYS A 148 -11.94 19.23 -8.92
N ALA A 149 -11.31 18.34 -8.16
CA ALA A 149 -10.59 17.20 -8.74
C ALA A 149 -11.53 16.17 -9.38
N ILE A 150 -12.70 15.95 -8.79
CA ILE A 150 -13.75 15.09 -9.32
C ILE A 150 -14.35 15.70 -10.59
N GLU A 151 -14.66 17.00 -10.59
CA GLU A 151 -15.13 17.72 -11.79
C GLU A 151 -14.13 17.64 -12.93
N ALA A 152 -12.85 17.88 -12.64
CA ALA A 152 -11.80 17.82 -13.64
C ALA A 152 -11.61 16.40 -14.19
N ARG A 153 -11.71 15.37 -13.35
CA ARG A 153 -11.62 13.96 -13.75
C ARG A 153 -12.54 13.04 -12.94
N PRO A 154 -13.76 12.80 -13.44
CA PRO A 154 -14.75 11.95 -12.78
C PRO A 154 -14.35 10.48 -12.62
N ASP A 155 -13.38 9.99 -13.38
CA ASP A 155 -12.91 8.60 -13.34
C ASP A 155 -11.78 8.37 -12.31
N PHE A 156 -11.23 9.43 -11.72
CA PHE A 156 -10.10 9.32 -10.80
C PHE A 156 -10.56 8.90 -9.39
N TRP A 157 -10.60 7.59 -9.16
CA TRP A 157 -11.16 6.96 -7.95
C TRP A 157 -10.53 7.47 -6.64
N GLU A 158 -9.25 7.87 -6.65
CA GLU A 158 -8.55 8.38 -5.47
C GLU A 158 -9.19 9.68 -4.94
N SER A 159 -9.77 10.52 -5.80
CA SER A 159 -10.49 11.72 -5.34
C SER A 159 -11.72 11.35 -4.52
N TYR A 160 -12.48 10.34 -4.94
CA TYR A 160 -13.65 9.86 -4.21
C TYR A 160 -13.24 9.19 -2.90
N GLN A 161 -12.12 8.45 -2.88
CA GLN A 161 -11.57 7.90 -1.65
C GLN A 161 -11.17 9.02 -0.67
N LEU A 162 -10.45 10.04 -1.15
CA LEU A 162 -10.06 11.17 -0.31
C LEU A 162 -11.27 11.92 0.23
N ARG A 163 -12.30 12.13 -0.60
CA ARG A 163 -13.57 12.70 -0.16
C ARG A 163 -14.25 11.85 0.92
N ALA A 164 -14.22 10.52 0.78
CA ALA A 164 -14.72 9.61 1.82
C ALA A 164 -13.94 9.74 3.14
N LEU A 165 -12.62 9.87 3.08
CA LEU A 165 -11.78 10.09 4.26
C LEU A 165 -12.05 11.45 4.92
N ILE A 166 -12.24 12.52 4.13
CA ILE A 166 -12.62 13.84 4.65
C ILE A 166 -13.95 13.74 5.40
N PHE A 167 -14.98 13.15 4.79
CA PHE A 167 -16.28 12.97 5.45
C PHE A 167 -16.21 12.06 6.67
N LEU A 168 -15.35 11.05 6.67
CA LEU A 168 -15.10 10.22 7.85
C LEU A 168 -14.49 11.05 9.00
N THR A 169 -13.55 11.95 8.70
CA THR A 169 -12.98 12.87 9.71
C THR A 169 -14.01 13.90 10.20
N GLU A 170 -14.94 14.32 9.34
CA GLU A 170 -16.08 15.16 9.71
C GLU A 170 -17.23 14.38 10.38
N LEU A 171 -17.08 13.05 10.57
CA LEU A 171 -18.08 12.14 11.12
C LEU A 171 -19.39 12.08 10.32
N ASP A 172 -19.38 12.54 9.06
CA ASP A 172 -20.49 12.35 8.13
C ASP A 172 -20.41 10.99 7.44
N PHE A 173 -20.78 9.97 8.21
CA PHE A 173 -20.65 8.58 7.77
C PHE A 173 -21.49 8.27 6.51
N SER A 174 -22.63 8.93 6.35
CA SER A 174 -23.50 8.76 5.17
C SER A 174 -22.84 9.25 3.89
N ARG A 175 -22.23 10.45 3.90
CA ARG A 175 -21.48 10.96 2.75
C ARG A 175 -20.14 10.21 2.55
N ALA A 176 -19.52 9.75 3.63
CA ALA A 176 -18.32 8.92 3.57
C ALA A 176 -18.58 7.58 2.88
N GLU A 177 -19.62 6.84 3.30
CA GLU A 177 -20.05 5.57 2.71
C GLU A 177 -20.34 5.74 1.21
N ARG A 178 -21.09 6.79 0.84
CA ARG A 178 -21.41 7.10 -0.56
C ARG A 178 -20.16 7.34 -1.39
N SER A 179 -19.25 8.18 -0.91
CA SER A 179 -18.02 8.51 -1.65
C SER A 179 -17.10 7.30 -1.79
N ALA A 180 -17.01 6.43 -0.77
CA ALA A 180 -16.25 5.19 -0.86
C ALA A 180 -16.88 4.21 -1.88
N LYS A 181 -18.21 4.09 -1.92
CA LYS A 181 -18.92 3.28 -2.94
C LYS A 181 -18.74 3.83 -4.34
N GLU A 182 -18.73 5.16 -4.51
CA GLU A 182 -18.41 5.78 -5.80
C GLU A 182 -16.98 5.43 -6.23
N ALA A 183 -15.99 5.54 -5.35
CA ALA A 183 -14.61 5.12 -5.63
C ALA A 183 -14.52 3.65 -6.09
N ILE A 184 -15.22 2.73 -5.40
CA ILE A 184 -15.30 1.31 -5.79
C ILE A 184 -15.92 1.15 -7.18
N ALA A 185 -16.98 1.90 -7.50
CA ALA A 185 -17.63 1.82 -8.82
C ALA A 185 -16.70 2.26 -9.96
N ARG A 186 -15.78 3.20 -9.72
CA ARG A 186 -14.76 3.62 -10.71
C ARG A 186 -13.63 2.60 -10.81
N LYS A 187 -13.20 2.04 -9.68
CA LYS A 187 -12.12 1.05 -9.64
C LYS A 187 -12.42 -0.08 -8.64
N PRO A 188 -13.07 -1.17 -9.09
CA PRO A 188 -13.46 -2.29 -8.22
C PRO A 188 -12.29 -3.03 -7.54
N ASN A 189 -11.07 -2.89 -8.06
CA ASN A 189 -9.86 -3.52 -7.53
C ASN A 189 -9.04 -2.58 -6.62
N ALA A 190 -9.55 -1.38 -6.30
CA ALA A 190 -8.88 -0.44 -5.41
C ALA A 190 -8.99 -0.86 -3.94
N HIS A 191 -8.10 -1.76 -3.49
CA HIS A 191 -8.04 -2.24 -2.11
C HIS A 191 -8.05 -1.16 -1.02
N PRO A 192 -7.43 0.04 -1.19
CA PRO A 192 -7.45 1.07 -0.14
C PRO A 192 -8.86 1.59 0.14
N VAL A 193 -9.77 1.55 -0.84
CA VAL A 193 -11.14 2.07 -0.70
C VAL A 193 -11.99 1.13 0.16
N TYR A 194 -11.79 -0.18 0.05
CA TYR A 194 -12.46 -1.16 0.91
C TYR A 194 -12.03 -0.98 2.37
N ASN A 195 -10.76 -0.67 2.61
CA ASN A 195 -10.28 -0.32 3.94
C ASN A 195 -10.87 1.01 4.45
N THR A 196 -11.04 2.02 3.59
CA THR A 196 -11.77 3.26 3.95
C THR A 196 -13.23 2.97 4.30
N LEU A 197 -13.92 2.16 3.50
CA LEU A 197 -15.31 1.76 3.76
C LEU A 197 -15.44 0.97 5.07
N GLY A 198 -14.49 0.08 5.36
CA GLY A 198 -14.42 -0.64 6.62
C GLY A 198 -14.26 0.28 7.83
N GLN A 199 -13.41 1.31 7.72
CA GLN A 199 -13.24 2.32 8.78
C GLN A 199 -14.53 3.14 9.00
N VAL A 200 -15.25 3.50 7.93
CA VAL A 200 -16.56 4.16 8.06
C VAL A 200 -17.52 3.30 8.86
N TYR A 201 -17.65 2.01 8.52
CA TYR A 201 -18.53 1.11 9.26
C TYR A 201 -18.06 0.83 10.69
N LEU A 202 -16.75 0.79 10.93
CA LEU A 202 -16.19 0.61 12.27
C LEU A 202 -16.52 1.81 13.17
N ALA A 203 -16.37 3.03 12.66
CA ALA A 203 -16.71 4.27 13.37
C ALA A 203 -18.23 4.38 13.66
N GLU A 204 -19.06 3.84 12.77
CA GLU A 204 -20.52 3.67 12.97
C GLU A 204 -20.91 2.48 13.86
N ALA A 205 -19.94 1.72 14.39
CA ALA A 205 -20.17 0.47 15.14
C ALA A 205 -20.93 -0.63 14.35
N ARG A 206 -20.92 -0.58 13.02
CA ARG A 206 -21.49 -1.60 12.11
C ARG A 206 -20.46 -2.68 11.81
N PHE A 207 -20.08 -3.44 12.83
CA PHE A 207 -18.92 -4.34 12.79
C PHE A 207 -18.99 -5.41 11.68
N ASP A 208 -20.15 -6.03 11.43
CA ASP A 208 -20.25 -7.07 10.37
C ASP A 208 -19.93 -6.52 8.97
N LYS A 209 -20.35 -5.28 8.69
CA LYS A 209 -20.05 -4.60 7.42
C LYS A 209 -18.60 -4.13 7.37
N ALA A 210 -18.05 -3.71 8.51
CA ALA A 210 -16.64 -3.35 8.63
C ALA A 210 -15.74 -4.55 8.32
N GLN A 211 -15.98 -5.69 8.97
CA GLN A 211 -15.27 -6.94 8.76
C GLN A 211 -15.31 -7.39 7.30
N THR A 212 -16.50 -7.37 6.68
CA THR A 212 -16.68 -7.69 5.25
C THR A 212 -15.81 -6.80 4.37
N SER A 213 -15.78 -5.49 4.65
CA SER A 213 -15.01 -4.52 3.87
C SER A 213 -13.50 -4.70 4.06
N PHE A 214 -13.04 -4.97 5.28
CA PHE A 214 -11.61 -5.26 5.54
C PHE A 214 -11.16 -6.56 4.89
N ASN A 215 -11.99 -7.61 4.91
CA ASN A 215 -11.71 -8.86 4.19
C ASN A 215 -11.58 -8.60 2.68
N GLN A 216 -12.46 -7.80 2.08
CA GLN A 216 -12.33 -7.41 0.67
C GLN A 216 -11.05 -6.63 0.37
N ALA A 217 -10.56 -5.82 1.31
CA ALA A 217 -9.26 -5.16 1.16
C ALA A 217 -8.10 -6.17 1.19
N LEU A 218 -8.13 -7.12 2.14
CA LEU A 218 -7.11 -8.16 2.31
C LEU A 218 -7.12 -9.22 1.21
N GLU A 219 -8.26 -9.55 0.61
CA GLU A 219 -8.33 -10.41 -0.58
C GLU A 219 -7.50 -9.84 -1.74
N ARG A 220 -7.42 -8.51 -1.84
CA ARG A 220 -6.72 -7.79 -2.91
C ARG A 220 -5.28 -7.45 -2.54
N ASP A 221 -5.00 -7.25 -1.26
CA ASP A 221 -3.65 -7.00 -0.72
C ASP A 221 -3.44 -7.78 0.59
N PRO A 222 -3.13 -9.09 0.51
CA PRO A 222 -3.08 -9.98 1.68
C PRO A 222 -1.98 -9.63 2.69
N GLY A 223 -0.93 -8.94 2.26
CA GLY A 223 0.24 -8.59 3.08
C GLY A 223 0.11 -7.27 3.84
N ASN A 224 -1.03 -6.58 3.74
CA ASN A 224 -1.15 -5.25 4.31
C ASN A 224 -1.39 -5.26 5.83
N ALA A 225 -0.36 -4.95 6.61
CA ALA A 225 -0.41 -4.90 8.07
C ALA A 225 -1.52 -3.96 8.61
N PHE A 226 -1.75 -2.81 7.96
CA PHE A 226 -2.77 -1.85 8.40
C PHE A 226 -4.19 -2.39 8.22
N TYR A 227 -4.45 -3.15 7.15
CA TYR A 227 -5.77 -3.74 6.93
C TYR A 227 -6.04 -4.85 7.95
N ARG A 228 -5.01 -5.63 8.29
CA ARG A 228 -5.08 -6.63 9.37
C ARG A 228 -5.33 -5.97 10.72
N TYR A 229 -4.64 -4.87 11.03
CA TYR A 229 -4.88 -4.11 12.24
C TYR A 229 -6.36 -3.66 12.37
N HIS A 230 -6.93 -3.06 11.33
CA HIS A 230 -8.34 -2.64 11.37
C HIS A 230 -9.31 -3.83 11.46
N LEU A 231 -9.01 -4.95 10.79
CA LEU A 231 -9.78 -6.17 10.92
C LEU A 231 -9.73 -6.72 12.35
N GLY A 232 -8.56 -6.76 12.98
CA GLY A 232 -8.39 -7.19 14.36
C GLY A 232 -9.17 -6.31 15.33
N LEU A 233 -9.18 -4.99 15.12
CA LEU A 233 -9.98 -4.06 15.91
C LEU A 233 -11.48 -4.33 15.76
N CYS A 234 -11.94 -4.63 14.54
CA CYS A 234 -13.32 -5.02 14.28
C CYS A 234 -13.70 -6.32 15.00
N GLN A 235 -12.86 -7.36 14.90
CA GLN A 235 -13.08 -8.65 15.54
C GLN A 235 -13.07 -8.55 17.06
N PHE A 236 -12.17 -7.73 17.62
CA PHE A 236 -12.12 -7.46 19.05
C PHE A 236 -13.43 -6.82 19.55
N ARG A 237 -13.98 -5.87 18.79
CA ARG A 237 -15.27 -5.23 19.12
C ARG A 237 -16.46 -6.17 18.98
N GLN A 238 -16.35 -7.22 18.17
CA GLN A 238 -17.32 -8.32 18.09
C GLN A 238 -17.09 -9.41 19.15
N GLU A 239 -16.15 -9.22 20.08
CA GLU A 239 -15.76 -10.21 21.10
C GLU A 239 -15.18 -11.53 20.55
N ASN A 240 -14.78 -11.54 19.27
CA ASN A 240 -14.12 -12.68 18.63
C ASN A 240 -12.63 -12.68 19.00
N PHE A 241 -12.32 -12.83 20.30
CA PHE A 241 -10.97 -12.60 20.84
C PHE A 241 -9.90 -13.54 20.28
N ARG A 242 -10.26 -14.79 19.94
CA ARG A 242 -9.32 -15.76 19.38
C ARG A 242 -8.89 -15.36 17.96
N GLU A 243 -9.84 -15.00 17.12
CA GLU A 243 -9.61 -14.51 15.76
C GLU A 243 -8.88 -13.16 15.78
N ALA A 244 -9.29 -12.26 16.68
CA ALA A 244 -8.65 -10.96 16.85
C ALA A 244 -7.18 -11.09 17.26
N ALA A 245 -6.85 -11.95 18.23
CA ALA A 245 -5.47 -12.22 18.65
C ALA A 245 -4.61 -12.70 17.48
N ALA A 246 -5.11 -13.68 16.70
CA ALA A 246 -4.41 -14.16 15.51
C ALA A 246 -4.16 -13.04 14.50
N THR A 247 -5.19 -12.23 14.24
CA THR A 247 -5.13 -11.13 13.26
C THR A 247 -4.18 -10.01 13.72
N PHE A 248 -4.13 -9.69 15.02
CA PHE A 248 -3.17 -8.72 15.56
C PHE A 248 -1.73 -9.22 15.53
N MET A 249 -1.47 -10.49 15.86
CA MET A 249 -0.13 -11.08 15.69
C MET A 249 0.34 -10.98 14.24
N GLU A 250 -0.57 -11.27 13.31
CA GLU A 250 -0.32 -11.12 11.89
C GLU A 250 -0.06 -9.66 11.48
N ALA A 251 -0.80 -8.69 12.01
CA ALA A 251 -0.57 -7.26 11.77
C ALA A 251 0.79 -6.80 12.26
N ILE A 252 1.17 -7.16 13.49
CA ILE A 252 2.47 -6.82 14.10
C ILE A 252 3.62 -7.45 13.30
N SER A 253 3.46 -8.71 12.85
CA SER A 253 4.48 -9.38 12.04
C SER A 253 4.72 -8.69 10.69
N GLY A 254 3.69 -8.04 10.12
CA GLY A 254 3.77 -7.27 8.89
C GLY A 254 4.41 -5.89 9.02
N SER A 255 4.84 -5.50 10.22
CA SER A 255 5.37 -4.18 10.59
C SER A 255 4.40 -3.02 10.36
N LEU A 256 3.95 -2.40 11.45
CA LEU A 256 3.14 -1.19 11.42
C LEU A 256 4.07 0.02 11.46
N ARG A 257 3.91 0.90 10.47
CA ARG A 257 4.85 2.02 10.25
C ARG A 257 4.80 3.11 11.33
N PHE A 258 3.65 3.30 11.99
CA PHE A 258 3.49 4.36 12.99
C PHE A 258 3.37 3.77 14.39
N LEU A 259 3.95 4.51 15.33
CA LEU A 259 4.08 4.12 16.73
C LEU A 259 2.72 3.87 17.38
N GLU A 260 1.71 4.68 17.06
CA GLU A 260 0.37 4.57 17.60
C GLU A 260 -0.30 3.25 17.20
N TYR A 261 -0.11 2.81 15.94
CA TYR A 261 -0.65 1.53 15.46
C TYR A 261 0.09 0.35 16.08
N GLU A 262 1.42 0.41 16.23
CA GLU A 262 2.18 -0.64 16.93
C GLU A 262 1.71 -0.77 18.39
N LEU A 263 1.60 0.36 19.10
CA LEU A 263 1.12 0.38 20.48
C LEU A 263 -0.29 -0.18 20.60
N GLN A 264 -1.22 0.30 19.77
CA GLN A 264 -2.61 -0.17 19.77
C GLN A 264 -2.71 -1.65 19.42
N ALA A 265 -1.94 -2.15 18.43
CA ALA A 265 -1.95 -3.56 18.06
C ALA A 265 -1.47 -4.46 19.20
N HIS A 266 -0.39 -4.08 19.90
CA HIS A 266 0.10 -4.82 21.06
C HIS A 266 -0.90 -4.76 22.23
N TYR A 267 -1.50 -3.58 22.46
CA TYR A 267 -2.53 -3.41 23.48
C TYR A 267 -3.75 -4.30 23.24
N TYR A 268 -4.30 -4.29 22.03
CA TYR A 268 -5.47 -5.12 21.73
C TYR A 268 -5.13 -6.61 21.71
N LEU A 269 -3.92 -6.99 21.25
CA LEU A 269 -3.46 -8.38 21.37
C LEU A 269 -3.37 -8.81 22.83
N TRP A 270 -2.77 -7.99 23.70
CA TRP A 270 -2.71 -8.25 25.13
C TRP A 270 -4.11 -8.40 25.73
N ARG A 271 -5.03 -7.47 25.44
CA ARG A 271 -6.44 -7.56 25.88
C ARG A 271 -7.09 -8.85 25.40
N CYS A 272 -6.91 -9.26 24.14
CA CYS A 272 -7.45 -10.52 23.64
C CYS A 272 -6.94 -11.72 24.46
N LEU A 273 -5.63 -11.77 24.73
CA LEU A 273 -5.01 -12.87 25.47
C LEU A 273 -5.48 -12.93 26.92
N VAL A 274 -5.66 -11.78 27.58
CA VAL A 274 -6.27 -11.69 28.91
C VAL A 274 -7.70 -12.24 28.91
N MET A 275 -8.52 -11.85 27.92
CA MET A 275 -9.90 -12.32 27.79
C MET A 275 -9.99 -13.83 27.50
N LEU A 276 -8.99 -14.40 26.83
CA LEU A 276 -8.86 -15.83 26.57
C LEU A 276 -8.27 -16.63 27.75
N GLY A 277 -7.77 -15.95 28.78
CA GLY A 277 -7.08 -16.57 29.91
C GLY A 277 -5.64 -17.04 29.61
N GLU A 278 -5.08 -16.65 28.47
CA GLU A 278 -3.73 -17.05 28.01
C GLU A 278 -2.65 -16.15 28.65
N MET A 279 -2.58 -16.16 29.99
CA MET A 279 -1.82 -15.16 30.79
C MET A 279 -0.32 -15.13 30.53
N GLU A 280 0.32 -16.27 30.24
CA GLU A 280 1.76 -16.32 29.93
C GLU A 280 2.10 -15.57 28.64
N GLN A 281 1.27 -15.76 27.61
CA GLN A 281 1.40 -15.04 26.34
C GLN A 281 1.05 -13.56 26.54
N ALA A 282 0.01 -13.26 27.33
CA ALA A 282 -0.38 -11.90 27.64
C ALA A 282 0.78 -11.13 28.29
N GLN A 283 1.46 -11.70 29.28
CA GLN A 283 2.63 -11.09 29.93
C GLN A 283 3.75 -10.79 28.91
N THR A 284 4.04 -11.74 28.02
CA THR A 284 5.05 -11.54 26.97
C THR A 284 4.71 -10.39 26.03
N VAL A 285 3.44 -10.28 25.64
CA VAL A 285 2.97 -9.19 24.76
C VAL A 285 2.98 -7.85 25.52
N HIS A 286 2.60 -7.85 26.79
CA HIS A 286 2.63 -6.67 27.66
C HIS A 286 4.05 -6.11 27.79
N GLU A 287 5.05 -6.96 28.01
CA GLU A 287 6.46 -6.55 28.06
C GLU A 287 6.93 -5.93 26.73
N LYS A 288 6.50 -6.48 25.59
CA LYS A 288 6.80 -5.88 24.28
C LYS A 288 6.08 -4.55 24.07
N MET A 289 4.85 -4.43 24.55
CA MET A 289 4.06 -3.19 24.48
C MET A 289 4.79 -2.01 25.15
N GLN A 290 5.59 -2.28 26.19
CA GLN A 290 6.37 -1.26 26.90
C GLN A 290 7.34 -0.49 26.00
N ALA A 291 7.84 -1.12 24.93
CA ALA A 291 8.71 -0.47 23.96
C ALA A 291 8.03 0.66 23.18
N PHE A 292 6.69 0.75 23.24
CA PHE A 292 5.89 1.72 22.49
C PHE A 292 5.18 2.74 23.39
N ALA A 293 5.59 2.88 24.66
CA ALA A 293 4.99 3.78 25.64
C ALA A 293 4.85 5.24 25.17
N GLU A 294 5.79 5.72 24.35
CA GLU A 294 5.76 7.07 23.76
C GLU A 294 4.52 7.33 22.88
N GLY A 295 3.80 6.29 22.45
CA GLY A 295 2.55 6.42 21.70
C GLY A 295 1.35 6.82 22.54
N VAL A 296 1.36 6.61 23.87
CA VAL A 296 0.24 6.94 24.76
C VAL A 296 -0.19 8.42 24.67
N PRO A 297 0.72 9.41 24.86
CA PRO A 297 0.33 10.82 24.75
C PRO A 297 -0.16 11.21 23.35
N LEU A 298 0.29 10.52 22.30
CA LEU A 298 -0.18 10.76 20.93
C LEU A 298 -1.65 10.35 20.77
N ILE A 299 -2.01 9.16 21.26
CA ILE A 299 -3.39 8.65 21.23
C ILE A 299 -4.31 9.55 22.08
N GLN A 300 -3.89 9.92 23.29
CA GLN A 300 -4.68 10.80 24.16
C GLN A 300 -4.95 12.15 23.48
N LYS A 301 -3.92 12.76 22.88
CA LYS A 301 -4.08 14.01 22.14
C LYS A 301 -5.02 13.85 20.94
N GLN A 302 -4.90 12.75 20.20
CA GLN A 302 -5.77 12.47 19.04
C GLN A 302 -7.24 12.32 19.42
N LEU A 303 -7.54 11.84 20.63
CA LEU A 303 -8.91 11.63 21.12
C LEU A 303 -9.50 12.84 21.84
N ALA A 304 -8.67 13.70 22.45
CA ALA A 304 -9.13 14.85 23.22
C ALA A 304 -9.92 15.87 22.39
N ASP A 305 -9.52 16.05 21.12
CA ASP A 305 -10.11 17.04 20.21
C ASP A 305 -11.20 16.45 19.29
N GLN A 306 -11.63 15.20 19.52
CA GLN A 306 -12.60 14.53 18.66
C GLN A 306 -14.04 14.97 18.99
N PRO A 307 -14.89 15.24 17.98
CA PRO A 307 -16.32 15.37 18.20
C PRO A 307 -16.91 14.03 18.62
N ASP A 308 -18.10 14.03 19.24
CA ASP A 308 -18.76 12.80 19.69
C ASP A 308 -19.23 11.93 18.50
N TYR A 309 -19.00 10.61 18.58
CA TYR A 309 -19.46 9.62 17.62
C TYR A 309 -19.61 8.23 18.25
N PRO A 310 -20.38 7.30 17.64
CA PRO A 310 -20.75 6.02 18.27
C PRO A 310 -19.56 5.19 18.77
N HIS A 311 -18.43 5.23 18.06
CA HIS A 311 -17.23 4.47 18.44
C HIS A 311 -16.29 5.19 19.43
N LEU A 312 -16.44 6.50 19.64
CA LEU A 312 -15.56 7.30 20.50
C LEU A 312 -15.46 6.81 21.95
N PRO A 313 -16.56 6.43 22.64
CA PRO A 313 -16.49 5.96 24.02
C PRO A 313 -15.60 4.74 24.19
N TYR A 314 -15.59 3.82 23.22
CA TYR A 314 -14.71 2.65 23.25
C TYR A 314 -13.23 3.07 23.17
N LEU A 315 -12.90 4.02 22.29
CA LEU A 315 -11.53 4.50 22.12
C LEU A 315 -11.04 5.26 23.36
N GLN A 316 -11.90 6.05 23.99
CA GLN A 316 -11.57 6.75 25.24
C GLN A 316 -11.36 5.78 26.39
N ALA A 317 -12.20 4.76 26.52
CA ALA A 317 -12.04 3.71 27.53
C ALA A 317 -10.73 2.92 27.33
N ASP A 318 -10.42 2.56 26.07
CA ASP A 318 -9.19 1.85 25.73
C ASP A 318 -7.95 2.71 26.01
N ALA A 319 -7.98 4.01 25.70
CA ALA A 319 -6.88 4.93 26.00
C ALA A 319 -6.68 5.15 27.52
N ALA A 320 -7.77 5.17 28.30
CA ALA A 320 -7.70 5.28 29.75
C ALA A 320 -7.08 4.01 30.38
N ASP A 321 -7.53 2.83 29.96
CA ASP A 321 -6.94 1.55 30.41
C ASP A 321 -5.48 1.44 30.00
N LEU A 322 -5.14 1.77 28.74
CA LEU A 322 -3.76 1.82 28.28
C LEU A 322 -2.90 2.70 29.21
N SER A 323 -3.37 3.89 29.56
CA SER A 323 -2.65 4.81 30.46
C SER A 323 -2.44 4.22 31.85
N GLN A 324 -3.42 3.45 32.36
CA GLN A 324 -3.30 2.76 33.64
C GLN A 324 -2.26 1.64 33.58
N GLN A 325 -2.17 0.88 32.48
CA GLN A 325 -1.17 -0.19 32.31
C GLN A 325 0.27 0.34 32.32
N PHE A 326 0.51 1.59 31.90
CA PHE A 326 1.83 2.22 31.95
C PHE A 326 2.16 2.92 33.27
N ALA A 327 1.17 3.06 34.16
CA ALA A 327 1.35 3.70 35.48
C ALA A 327 1.70 2.70 36.59
N GLN A 328 1.58 1.39 36.33
CA GLN A 328 1.81 0.28 37.27
C GLN A 328 3.18 -0.36 37.06
#